data_AF-A0A519PBL6-F1
#
_entry.id   AF-A0A519PBL6-F1
#
_cell.length_a   1.000
_cell.length_b   1.000
_cell.length_c   1.000
_cell.angle_alpha   90.00
_cell.angle_beta   90.00
_cell.angle_gamma   90.00
#
_symmetry.space_group_name_H-M   'P 1'
#
loop_
_entity.id
_entity.type
_entity.pdbx_description
1 polymer ?
#
loop_
_entity_poly.entity_id
_entity_poly.type
_entity_poly.pdbx_seq_one_letter_code
_entity_poly.pdbx_strand_id
1 'polypeptide(L)'
;TVTPSEMMRLNTGVNPTVRANQSTYGVVGDDLAGYPNGRRPGDDVVDITLRVAMGRLCHPVPINHVQTALGLCQPADASTGTAAYTDGAPISATELQNAFPYLNTPLPGAPRQ
;
A
#
# COMPACT_ATOMS: atom_id res chain seq x y z
N THR A 1 -25.75 26.35 -4.88
CA THR A 1 -26.19 25.07 -4.29
C THR A 1 -24.99 24.15 -4.22
N VAL A 2 -24.83 23.38 -3.14
CA VAL A 2 -23.74 22.39 -3.02
C VAL A 2 -24.18 21.11 -3.73
N THR A 3 -23.40 20.65 -4.70
CA THR A 3 -23.61 19.34 -5.35
C THR A 3 -22.98 18.26 -4.48
N PRO A 4 -23.73 17.21 -4.06
CA PRO A 4 -23.16 16.10 -3.32
C PRO A 4 -22.09 15.40 -4.16
N SER A 5 -20.94 15.12 -3.55
CA SER A 5 -19.88 14.30 -4.13
C SER A 5 -19.67 13.05 -3.26
N GLU A 6 -19.16 11.99 -3.88
CA GLU A 6 -18.58 10.86 -3.14
C GLU A 6 -17.50 11.40 -2.18
N MET A 7 -17.58 11.02 -0.91
CA MET A 7 -16.62 11.44 0.12
C MET A 7 -15.58 10.34 0.31
N MET A 8 -14.31 10.65 0.04
CA MET A 8 -13.22 9.75 0.42
C MET A 8 -13.17 9.64 1.95
N ARG A 9 -13.49 8.46 2.48
CA ARG A 9 -13.37 8.16 3.91
C ARG A 9 -11.90 7.96 4.27
N LEU A 10 -11.25 9.06 4.62
CA LEU A 10 -9.85 9.10 4.98
C LEU A 10 -9.67 9.31 6.49
N ASN A 11 -8.90 8.45 7.15
CA ASN A 11 -8.52 8.65 8.54
C ASN A 11 -7.39 9.69 8.64
N THR A 12 -7.69 10.87 9.16
CA THR A 12 -6.72 11.96 9.39
C THR A 12 -6.12 11.94 10.80
N GLY A 13 -6.57 11.04 11.68
CA GLY A 13 -5.99 10.83 13.01
C GLY A 13 -4.65 10.10 12.99
N VAL A 14 -4.31 9.44 11.87
CA VAL A 14 -3.00 8.82 11.66
C VAL A 14 -2.06 9.81 10.97
N ASN A 15 -0.95 10.12 11.65
CA ASN A 15 0.08 11.01 11.11
C ASN A 15 0.72 10.41 9.85
N PRO A 16 1.06 11.22 8.83
CA PRO A 16 1.78 10.72 7.66
C PRO A 16 3.16 10.16 8.04
N THR A 17 3.50 8.98 7.52
CA THR A 17 4.86 8.44 7.62
C THR A 17 5.79 9.22 6.70
N VAL A 18 6.92 9.67 7.24
CA VAL A 18 7.96 10.40 6.48
C VAL A 18 8.49 9.53 5.33
N ARG A 19 8.78 10.14 4.17
CA ARG A 19 9.15 9.44 2.92
C ARG A 19 10.20 8.33 3.10
N ALA A 20 11.22 8.57 3.92
CA ALA A 20 12.31 7.62 4.15
C ALA A 20 11.88 6.35 4.92
N ASN A 21 10.76 6.40 5.65
CA ASN A 21 10.29 5.31 6.51
C ASN A 21 9.03 4.63 5.93
N GLN A 22 8.61 5.01 4.73
CA GLN A 22 7.39 4.49 4.13
C GLN A 22 7.57 3.02 3.75
N SER A 23 6.67 2.18 4.25
CA SER A 23 6.59 0.79 3.80
C SER A 23 5.78 0.73 2.51
N THR A 24 6.33 0.09 1.48
CA THR A 24 5.64 -0.10 0.19
C THR A 24 4.44 -1.02 0.35
N TYR A 25 4.39 -1.83 1.41
CA TYR A 25 3.29 -2.72 1.73
C TYR A 25 2.21 -2.08 2.63
N GLY A 26 2.29 -0.79 2.92
CA GLY A 26 1.28 -0.07 3.73
C GLY A 26 1.03 -0.73 5.09
N VAL A 27 -0.24 -0.86 5.47
CA VAL A 27 -0.64 -1.40 6.79
C VAL A 27 -0.10 -2.81 7.04
N VAL A 28 -0.08 -3.68 6.02
CA VAL A 28 0.42 -5.06 6.18
C VAL A 28 1.95 -5.11 6.31
N GLY A 29 2.63 -4.00 6.00
CA GLY A 29 4.05 -3.77 6.25
C GLY A 29 4.32 -2.87 7.47
N ASP A 30 3.39 -2.82 8.44
CA ASP A 30 3.47 -2.04 9.69
C ASP A 30 3.44 -0.51 9.51
N ASP A 31 3.06 -0.01 8.34
CA ASP A 31 2.89 1.42 8.09
C ASP A 31 1.40 1.80 8.07
N LEU A 32 0.89 2.24 9.22
CA LEU A 32 -0.52 2.59 9.41
C LEU A 32 -1.00 3.75 8.52
N ALA A 33 -0.08 4.56 8.02
CA ALA A 33 -0.37 5.69 7.14
C ALA A 33 -0.32 5.32 5.65
N GLY A 34 0.00 4.08 5.31
CA GLY A 34 -0.05 3.54 3.94
C GLY A 34 -1.39 2.89 3.61
N TYR A 35 -1.50 2.30 2.42
CA TYR A 35 -2.69 1.61 1.93
C TYR A 35 -3.25 0.61 2.96
N PRO A 36 -4.59 0.59 3.20
CA PRO A 36 -5.64 1.34 2.50
C PRO A 36 -5.91 2.76 3.02
N ASN A 37 -5.25 3.21 4.10
CA ASN A 37 -5.41 4.56 4.64
C ASN A 37 -4.56 5.61 3.89
N GLY A 38 -3.67 5.16 3.00
CA GLY A 38 -2.59 5.93 2.42
C GLY A 38 -3.02 6.95 1.37
N ARG A 39 -2.32 8.09 1.38
CA ARG A 39 -2.55 9.27 0.51
C ARG A 39 -1.46 9.43 -0.55
N ARG A 40 -0.62 8.41 -0.73
CA ARG A 40 0.70 8.51 -1.36
C ARG A 40 0.88 7.46 -2.46
N PRO A 41 1.63 7.78 -3.52
CA PRO A 41 1.83 6.87 -4.64
C PRO A 41 2.91 5.79 -4.41
N GLY A 42 3.65 5.84 -3.29
CA GLY A 42 4.73 4.89 -2.98
C GLY A 42 4.27 3.56 -2.36
N ASP A 43 2.96 3.34 -2.23
CA ASP A 43 2.40 2.06 -1.79
C ASP A 43 2.19 1.17 -3.01
N ASP A 44 2.72 -0.05 -2.97
CA ASP A 44 2.59 -1.06 -4.02
C ASP A 44 1.23 -1.77 -3.89
N VAL A 45 0.18 -1.09 -4.33
CA VAL A 45 -1.20 -1.56 -4.17
C VAL A 45 -1.42 -2.90 -4.88
N VAL A 46 -0.70 -3.18 -5.98
CA VAL A 46 -0.83 -4.42 -6.72
C VAL A 46 -0.27 -5.58 -5.89
N ASP A 47 0.95 -5.46 -5.38
CA ASP A 47 1.55 -6.49 -4.52
C ASP A 47 0.77 -6.68 -3.21
N ILE A 48 0.31 -5.58 -2.59
CA ILE A 48 -0.54 -5.66 -1.40
C ILE A 48 -1.80 -6.45 -1.68
N THR A 49 -2.53 -6.09 -2.74
CA THR A 49 -3.81 -6.73 -3.09
C THR A 49 -3.60 -8.18 -3.47
N LEU A 50 -2.54 -8.49 -4.24
CA LEU A 50 -2.18 -9.86 -4.60
C LEU A 50 -1.90 -10.70 -3.36
N ARG A 51 -1.10 -10.19 -2.40
CA ARG A 51 -0.81 -10.90 -1.15
C ARG A 51 -2.05 -11.12 -0.30
N VAL A 52 -2.91 -10.10 -0.20
CA VAL A 52 -4.19 -10.21 0.52
C VAL A 52 -5.08 -11.27 -0.14
N ALA A 53 -5.18 -11.29 -1.47
CA ALA A 53 -5.94 -12.28 -2.23
C ALA A 53 -5.37 -13.71 -2.05
N MET A 54 -4.06 -13.86 -1.93
CA MET A 54 -3.40 -15.14 -1.63
C MET A 54 -3.45 -15.52 -0.13
N GLY A 55 -4.16 -14.73 0.69
CA GLY A 55 -4.47 -15.06 2.08
C GLY A 55 -3.48 -14.53 3.11
N ARG A 56 -2.72 -13.47 2.82
CA ARG A 56 -1.79 -12.85 3.79
C ARG A 56 -2.46 -12.48 5.10
N LEU A 57 -3.73 -12.08 5.07
CA LEU A 57 -4.49 -11.66 6.27
C LEU A 57 -5.04 -12.84 7.10
N CYS A 58 -4.93 -14.08 6.62
CA CYS A 58 -5.18 -15.29 7.42
C CYS A 58 -4.02 -15.60 8.38
N HIS A 59 -2.87 -14.94 8.19
CA HIS A 59 -1.67 -15.07 9.02
C HIS A 59 -1.46 -13.79 9.83
N PRO A 60 -0.78 -13.85 11.00
CA PRO A 60 -0.45 -12.65 11.76
C PRO A 60 0.28 -11.62 10.90
N VAL A 61 -0.18 -10.37 10.95
CA VAL A 61 0.46 -9.20 10.32
C VAL A 61 0.99 -8.28 11.41
N PRO A 62 2.13 -7.59 11.20
CA PRO A 62 2.55 -6.55 12.12
C PRO A 62 1.56 -5.38 12.06
N ILE A 63 1.00 -5.02 13.21
CA ILE A 63 0.17 -3.83 13.39
C ILE A 63 0.70 -3.08 14.60
N ASN A 64 1.27 -1.90 14.37
CA ASN A 64 1.92 -1.09 15.40
C ASN A 64 2.96 -1.92 16.18
N HIS A 65 3.83 -2.61 15.45
CA HIS A 65 4.88 -3.50 15.97
C HIS A 65 4.40 -4.78 16.69
N VAL A 66 3.10 -5.09 16.66
CA VAL A 66 2.54 -6.30 17.27
C VAL A 66 2.04 -7.25 16.20
N GLN A 67 2.51 -8.50 16.20
CA GLN A 67 1.97 -9.55 15.33
C GLN A 67 0.52 -9.84 15.72
N THR A 68 -0.40 -9.48 14.84
CA THR A 68 -1.84 -9.49 15.12
C THR A 68 -2.52 -10.44 14.14
N ALA A 69 -3.14 -11.49 14.66
CA ALA A 69 -4.07 -12.31 13.91
C ALA A 69 -5.42 -11.58 13.80
N LEU A 70 -5.84 -11.24 12.58
CA LEU A 70 -7.07 -10.47 12.36
C LEU A 70 -8.35 -11.29 12.52
N GLY A 71 -8.24 -12.62 12.63
CA GLY A 71 -9.40 -13.51 12.83
C GLY A 71 -10.33 -13.63 11.62
N LEU A 72 -9.86 -13.27 10.42
CA LEU A 72 -10.65 -13.34 9.18
C LEU A 72 -10.77 -14.76 8.61
N CYS A 73 -9.77 -15.61 8.89
CA CYS A 73 -9.60 -16.99 8.43
C CYS A 73 -8.48 -17.66 9.25
N GLN A 74 -8.30 -18.96 9.11
CA GLN A 74 -7.21 -19.71 9.73
C GLN A 74 -5.99 -19.78 8.79
N PRO A 75 -4.75 -19.86 9.32
CA PRO A 75 -3.55 -20.09 8.51
C PRO A 75 -3.66 -21.33 7.58
N ALA A 76 -4.41 -22.35 8.01
CA ALA A 76 -4.66 -23.56 7.23
C ALA A 76 -5.52 -23.32 5.98
N ASP A 77 -6.35 -22.28 5.96
CA ASP A 77 -7.18 -21.90 4.80
C ASP A 77 -6.35 -21.21 3.70
N ALA A 78 -5.15 -20.72 4.04
CA ALA A 78 -4.24 -20.02 3.15
C ALA A 78 -2.81 -20.57 3.29
N SER A 79 -2.60 -21.80 2.78
CA SER A 79 -1.33 -22.52 2.88
C SER A 79 -0.13 -21.77 2.30
N THR A 80 -0.36 -20.85 1.36
CA THR A 80 0.68 -20.02 0.74
C THR A 80 0.60 -18.54 1.15
N GLY A 81 -0.21 -18.19 2.15
CA GLY A 81 -0.45 -16.79 2.55
C GLY A 81 0.79 -16.03 3.05
N THR A 82 1.88 -16.73 3.35
CA THR A 82 3.18 -16.14 3.73
C THR A 82 4.19 -16.06 2.59
N ALA A 83 3.85 -16.55 1.39
CA ALA A 83 4.71 -16.43 0.23
C ALA A 83 4.85 -14.96 -0.20
N ALA A 84 6.04 -14.61 -0.68
CA ALA A 84 6.38 -13.26 -1.12
C ALA A 84 5.87 -12.99 -2.54
N TYR A 85 4.55 -13.06 -2.74
CA TYR A 85 3.94 -12.75 -4.03
C TYR A 85 4.27 -11.32 -4.47
N THR A 86 4.53 -11.18 -5.76
CA THR A 86 4.82 -9.91 -6.43
C THR A 86 4.38 -9.97 -7.89
N ASP A 87 4.01 -8.85 -8.49
CA ASP A 87 3.76 -8.70 -9.93
C ASP A 87 5.06 -8.51 -10.75
N GLY A 88 6.21 -8.36 -10.08
CA GLY A 88 7.50 -8.14 -10.69
C GLY A 88 7.81 -6.69 -11.05
N ALA A 89 6.99 -5.73 -10.62
CA ALA A 89 7.14 -4.30 -10.86
C ALA A 89 7.15 -3.50 -9.54
N PRO A 90 8.15 -3.73 -8.66
CA PRO A 90 8.19 -3.09 -7.34
C PRO A 90 8.27 -1.57 -7.46
N ILE A 91 7.59 -0.88 -6.56
CA ILE A 91 7.66 0.58 -6.41
C ILE A 91 8.04 0.96 -4.99
N SER A 92 8.78 2.06 -4.84
CA SER A 92 9.15 2.67 -3.59
C SER A 92 8.89 4.17 -3.58
N ALA A 93 8.66 4.72 -2.39
CA ALA A 93 8.49 6.16 -2.22
C ALA A 93 9.71 6.96 -2.68
N THR A 94 10.90 6.36 -2.67
CA THR A 94 12.16 6.98 -3.10
C THR A 94 12.29 7.19 -4.60
N GLU A 95 11.53 6.46 -5.39
CA GLU A 95 11.50 6.59 -6.86
C GLU A 95 10.58 7.72 -7.33
N LEU A 96 9.79 8.29 -6.43
CA LEU A 96 8.80 9.32 -6.71
C LEU A 96 9.27 10.70 -6.20
N GLN A 97 8.67 11.77 -6.70
CA GLN A 97 8.98 13.12 -6.23
C GLN A 97 8.59 13.28 -4.75
N ASN A 98 9.35 14.10 -4.02
CA ASN A 98 9.10 14.38 -2.59
C ASN A 98 8.13 15.54 -2.34
N ALA A 99 7.52 16.07 -3.40
CA ALA A 99 6.56 17.17 -3.37
C ALA A 99 5.47 16.95 -4.43
N PHE A 100 4.31 17.58 -4.24
CA PHE A 100 3.21 17.53 -5.21
C PHE A 100 3.67 17.98 -6.61
N PRO A 101 3.31 17.26 -7.70
CA PRO A 101 2.31 16.19 -7.79
C PRO A 101 2.77 14.76 -7.43
N TYR A 102 3.95 14.61 -6.82
CA TYR A 102 4.59 13.36 -6.38
C TYR A 102 5.00 12.38 -7.50
N LEU A 103 4.35 12.41 -8.66
CA LEU A 103 4.74 11.59 -9.81
C LEU A 103 5.92 12.22 -10.56
N ASN A 104 6.77 11.35 -11.13
CA ASN A 104 7.87 11.80 -11.98
C ASN A 104 7.35 12.43 -13.28
N THR A 105 8.13 13.34 -13.84
CA THR A 105 7.88 13.89 -15.17
C THR A 105 7.89 12.75 -16.20
N PRO A 106 6.85 12.59 -17.02
CA PRO A 106 6.83 11.57 -18.07
C PRO A 106 8.02 11.71 -19.02
N LEU A 107 8.54 10.57 -19.48
CA LEU A 107 9.53 10.58 -20.55
C LEU A 107 8.91 11.19 -21.81
N PRO A 108 9.68 11.96 -22.61
CA PRO A 108 9.21 12.42 -23.90
C PRO A 108 8.81 11.21 -24.77
N GLY A 109 7.75 11.38 -25.57
CA GLY A 109 7.31 10.34 -26.50
C GLY A 109 8.42 9.95 -27.48
N ALA A 110 8.37 8.73 -28.00
CA ALA A 110 9.32 8.26 -29.01
C ALA A 110 9.35 9.25 -30.20
N PRO A 111 10.53 9.65 -30.69
CA PRO A 111 10.62 10.44 -31.90
C PRO A 111 9.92 9.68 -33.02
N ARG A 112 9.13 10.40 -33.84
CA ARG A 112 8.56 9.80 -35.05
C ARG A 112 9.72 9.34 -35.94
N GLN A 113 9.79 8.05 -36.23
CA GLN A 113 10.68 7.51 -37.26
C GLN A 113 10.23 7.98 -38.64
#